data_AF-A0A239R0C5-F1
#
_entry.id   AF-A0A239R0C5-F1
#
_cell.length_a   1.000
_cell.length_b   1.000
_cell.length_c   1.000
_cell.angle_alpha   90.00
_cell.angle_beta   90.00
_cell.angle_gamma   90.00
#
_symmetry.space_group_name_H-M   'P 1'
#
loop_
_entity.id
_entity.type
_entity.pdbx_description
1 polymer ?
#
loop_
_entity_poly.entity_id
_entity_poly.type
_entity_poly.pdbx_seq_one_letter_code
_entity_poly.pdbx_strand_id
1 'polypeptide(L)'
;MAKYNITEKKEKEAAYRSLVSPKLMDEMKEKILNIIVMQKKYKDKDYSAKKLAEDLGTNTRYISAVVNVRFHMNYTSFINKFRIEEAMAILVDRRYQNLRMEEVSDMVGFANRQSFYASFYKLMRMTPREYRLQHLAQHPAEKVKQDKKSH
;
A
#
# COMPACT_ATOMS: atom_id res chain seq x y z
N MET A 1 28.01 -7.48 -17.01
CA MET A 1 26.76 -8.29 -17.02
C MET A 1 25.58 -7.40 -16.62
N ALA A 2 24.92 -6.75 -17.58
CA ALA A 2 23.73 -5.94 -17.31
C ALA A 2 22.49 -6.83 -17.43
N LYS A 3 21.86 -7.18 -16.30
CA LYS A 3 20.81 -8.21 -16.22
C LYS A 3 19.45 -7.62 -15.84
N TYR A 4 19.06 -6.51 -16.46
CA TYR A 4 17.73 -5.94 -16.28
C TYR A 4 17.14 -5.53 -17.63
N ASN A 5 16.25 -6.38 -18.14
CA ASN A 5 15.39 -6.07 -19.27
C ASN A 5 14.44 -4.94 -18.87
N ILE A 6 14.86 -3.70 -19.09
CA ILE A 6 13.95 -2.56 -19.09
C ILE A 6 13.25 -2.58 -20.45
N THR A 7 12.12 -3.29 -20.51
CA THR A 7 11.23 -3.17 -21.66
C THR A 7 10.58 -1.79 -21.56
N GLU A 8 10.95 -0.88 -22.46
CA GLU A 8 10.21 0.38 -22.64
C GLU A 8 8.76 0.02 -22.95
N LYS A 9 7.89 0.32 -21.98
CA LYS A 9 6.47 0.06 -22.10
C LYS A 9 5.91 1.12 -23.05
N LYS A 10 5.84 0.79 -24.35
CA LYS A 10 5.18 1.62 -25.37
C LYS A 10 3.87 2.16 -24.79
N GLU A 11 3.80 3.47 -24.59
CA GLU A 11 2.55 4.16 -24.29
C GLU A 11 1.68 4.05 -25.54
N LYS A 12 0.89 2.97 -25.63
CA LYS A 12 -0.28 2.99 -26.51
C LYS A 12 -1.21 4.04 -25.93
N GLU A 13 -1.40 5.15 -26.63
CA GLU A 13 -2.47 6.11 -26.36
C GLU A 13 -3.78 5.32 -26.30
N ALA A 14 -4.23 5.07 -25.07
CA ALA A 14 -5.48 4.39 -24.85
C ALA A 14 -6.57 5.42 -25.17
N ALA A 15 -7.25 5.27 -26.30
CA ALA A 15 -8.43 6.03 -26.70
C ALA A 15 -9.49 6.21 -25.58
N TYR A 16 -9.45 5.39 -24.53
CA TYR A 16 -10.27 5.57 -23.33
C TYR A 16 -9.92 6.80 -22.47
N ARG A 17 -8.69 7.31 -22.53
CA ARG A 17 -8.28 8.53 -21.81
C ARG A 17 -9.00 9.78 -22.33
N SER A 18 -9.36 9.80 -23.62
CA SER A 18 -10.11 10.89 -24.25
C SER A 18 -11.63 10.70 -24.24
N LEU A 19 -12.12 9.46 -24.05
CA LEU A 19 -13.55 9.13 -24.08
C LEU A 19 -14.27 9.29 -22.74
N VAL A 20 -13.56 9.60 -21.65
CA VAL A 20 -14.11 9.63 -20.31
C VAL A 20 -14.00 11.05 -19.78
N SER A 21 -15.15 11.65 -19.44
CA SER A 21 -15.16 13.01 -18.92
C SER A 21 -14.36 13.12 -17.61
N PRO A 22 -13.67 14.25 -17.35
CA PRO A 22 -12.96 14.45 -16.09
C PRO A 22 -13.83 14.19 -14.86
N LYS A 23 -15.11 14.64 -14.90
CA LYS A 23 -16.08 14.43 -13.84
C LYS A 23 -16.29 12.93 -13.55
N LEU A 24 -16.46 12.10 -14.58
CA LEU A 24 -16.65 10.66 -14.40
C LEU A 24 -15.40 9.97 -13.84
N MET A 25 -14.19 10.46 -14.19
CA MET A 25 -12.96 9.97 -13.59
C MET A 25 -12.86 10.31 -12.09
N ASP A 26 -13.34 11.49 -11.69
CA ASP A 26 -13.34 11.92 -10.29
C ASP A 26 -14.35 11.14 -9.45
N GLU A 27 -15.57 10.94 -9.97
CA GLU A 27 -16.55 10.05 -9.34
C GLU A 27 -16.01 8.61 -9.19
N MET A 28 -15.34 8.10 -10.21
CA MET A 28 -14.73 6.77 -10.16
C MET A 28 -13.57 6.71 -9.16
N LYS A 29 -12.74 7.76 -9.09
CA LYS A 29 -11.66 7.90 -8.10
C LYS A 29 -12.21 7.81 -6.68
N GLU A 30 -13.30 8.52 -6.38
CA GLU A 30 -13.93 8.50 -5.06
C GLU A 30 -14.45 7.11 -4.70
N LYS A 31 -15.12 6.43 -5.64
CA LYS A 31 -15.58 5.05 -5.44
C LYS A 31 -14.43 4.08 -5.18
N ILE A 32 -13.33 4.20 -5.94
CA ILE A 32 -12.12 3.39 -5.73
C ILE A 32 -11.55 3.66 -4.33
N LEU A 33 -11.44 4.92 -3.91
CA LEU A 33 -10.93 5.27 -2.57
C LEU A 33 -11.82 4.74 -1.45
N ASN A 34 -13.15 4.81 -1.61
CA ASN A 34 -14.08 4.26 -0.64
C ASN A 34 -13.85 2.75 -0.45
N ILE A 35 -13.77 1.98 -1.54
CA ILE A 35 -13.59 0.54 -1.44
C ILE A 35 -12.19 0.18 -0.94
N ILE A 36 -11.15 0.81 -1.50
CA ILE A 36 -9.77 0.45 -1.14
C ILE A 36 -9.44 0.93 0.28
N VAL A 37 -9.65 2.21 0.58
CA VAL A 37 -9.17 2.85 1.81
C VAL A 37 -10.19 2.73 2.94
N MET A 38 -11.43 3.19 2.71
CA MET A 38 -12.44 3.21 3.79
C MET A 38 -12.87 1.81 4.20
N GLN A 39 -13.09 0.91 3.24
CA GLN A 39 -13.39 -0.50 3.51
C GLN A 39 -12.15 -1.37 3.70
N LYS A 40 -10.94 -0.77 3.63
CA LYS A 40 -9.65 -1.44 3.82
C LYS A 40 -9.44 -2.68 2.95
N LYS A 41 -10.02 -2.72 1.74
CA LYS A 41 -9.84 -3.85 0.81
C LYS A 41 -8.39 -4.05 0.39
N TYR A 42 -7.52 -3.04 0.55
CA TYR A 42 -6.07 -3.25 0.36
C TYR A 42 -5.51 -4.35 1.28
N LYS A 43 -6.12 -4.65 2.43
CA LYS A 43 -5.67 -5.73 3.33
C LYS A 43 -5.97 -7.13 2.81
N ASP A 44 -6.94 -7.27 1.91
CA ASP A 44 -7.24 -8.56 1.29
C ASP A 44 -6.18 -8.84 0.22
N LYS A 45 -5.35 -9.86 0.46
CA LYS A 45 -4.28 -10.28 -0.44
C LYS A 45 -4.79 -10.73 -1.82
N ASP A 46 -6.04 -11.17 -1.89
CA ASP A 46 -6.70 -11.64 -3.10
C ASP A 46 -7.53 -10.54 -3.77
N TYR A 47 -7.49 -9.29 -3.27
CA TYR A 47 -8.24 -8.16 -3.81
C TYR A 47 -7.57 -7.52 -5.03
N SER A 48 -7.86 -8.10 -6.19
CA SER A 48 -7.30 -7.69 -7.48
C SER A 48 -8.07 -6.55 -8.15
N ALA A 49 -7.46 -5.92 -9.17
CA ALA A 49 -8.15 -4.95 -10.02
C ALA A 49 -9.39 -5.55 -10.72
N LYS A 50 -9.43 -6.87 -10.92
CA LYS A 50 -10.59 -7.58 -11.47
C LYS A 50 -11.75 -7.56 -10.48
N LYS A 51 -11.52 -7.91 -9.21
CA LYS A 51 -12.55 -7.82 -8.15
C LYS A 51 -13.05 -6.40 -7.98
N LEU A 52 -12.16 -5.41 -8.01
CA LEU A 52 -12.56 -4.00 -7.96
C LEU A 52 -13.43 -3.58 -9.16
N ALA A 53 -13.12 -4.09 -10.35
CA ALA A 53 -13.93 -3.82 -11.54
C ALA A 53 -15.32 -4.47 -11.43
N GLU A 54 -15.40 -5.70 -10.90
CA GLU A 54 -16.65 -6.40 -10.62
C GLU A 54 -17.50 -5.63 -9.60
N ASP A 55 -16.93 -5.24 -8.46
CA ASP A 55 -17.60 -4.49 -7.39
C ASP A 55 -18.12 -3.12 -7.87
N LEU A 56 -17.46 -2.53 -8.88
CA LEU A 56 -17.84 -1.23 -9.45
C LEU A 56 -18.66 -1.34 -10.75
N GLY A 57 -19.01 -2.55 -11.19
CA GLY A 57 -19.77 -2.78 -12.42
C GLY A 57 -19.05 -2.26 -13.68
N THR A 58 -17.73 -2.38 -13.75
CA THR A 58 -16.89 -1.88 -14.85
C THR A 58 -15.88 -2.93 -15.31
N ASN A 59 -14.83 -2.51 -16.03
CA ASN A 59 -13.77 -3.38 -16.50
C ASN A 59 -12.38 -2.94 -15.98
N THR A 60 -11.44 -3.88 -15.96
CA THR A 60 -10.07 -3.67 -15.46
C THR A 60 -9.29 -2.61 -16.23
N ARG A 61 -9.60 -2.40 -17.52
CA ARG A 61 -8.97 -1.37 -18.34
C ARG A 61 -9.39 0.01 -17.85
N TYR A 62 -10.65 0.20 -17.50
CA TYR A 62 -11.17 1.44 -16.96
C TYR A 62 -10.58 1.75 -15.58
N ILE A 63 -10.54 0.75 -14.68
CA ILE A 63 -9.85 0.87 -13.39
C ILE A 63 -8.39 1.28 -13.59
N SER A 64 -7.68 0.59 -14.49
CA SER A 64 -6.27 0.90 -14.77
C SER A 64 -6.08 2.31 -15.32
N ALA A 65 -6.99 2.78 -16.17
CA ALA A 65 -6.97 4.13 -16.72
C ALA A 65 -7.18 5.18 -15.61
N VAL A 66 -8.20 5.03 -14.78
CA VAL A 66 -8.48 5.95 -13.66
C VAL A 66 -7.32 5.94 -12.67
N VAL A 67 -6.82 4.77 -12.28
CA VAL A 67 -5.69 4.67 -11.34
C VAL A 67 -4.44 5.35 -11.90
N ASN A 68 -4.15 5.15 -13.18
CA ASN A 68 -3.01 5.76 -13.83
C ASN A 68 -3.14 7.27 -14.00
N VAL A 69 -4.32 7.78 -14.39
CA VAL A 69 -4.54 9.20 -14.63
C VAL A 69 -4.68 9.98 -13.32
N ARG A 70 -5.38 9.44 -12.32
CA ARG A 70 -5.69 10.15 -11.06
C ARG A 70 -4.69 9.94 -9.94
N PHE A 71 -3.91 8.85 -9.99
CA PHE A 71 -2.93 8.54 -8.96
C PHE A 71 -1.50 8.37 -9.52
N HIS A 72 -1.31 8.49 -10.83
CA HIS A 72 0.01 8.39 -11.48
C HIS A 72 0.75 7.08 -11.18
N MET A 73 0.00 5.99 -11.01
CA MET A 73 0.56 4.68 -10.66
C MET A 73 -0.25 3.54 -11.30
N ASN A 74 0.28 2.32 -11.22
CA ASN A 74 -0.50 1.12 -11.55
C ASN A 74 -1.24 0.62 -10.31
N TYR A 75 -2.27 -0.22 -10.51
CA TYR A 75 -3.09 -0.76 -9.43
C TYR A 75 -2.27 -1.44 -8.31
N THR A 76 -1.27 -2.26 -8.67
CA THR A 76 -0.43 -2.94 -7.68
C THR A 76 0.33 -1.94 -6.80
N SER A 77 0.91 -0.90 -7.40
CA SER A 77 1.63 0.14 -6.66
C SER A 77 0.67 0.98 -5.81
N PHE A 78 -0.54 1.22 -6.30
CA PHE A 78 -1.62 1.90 -5.57
C PHE A 78 -2.02 1.15 -4.30
N ILE A 79 -2.31 -0.14 -4.41
CA ILE A 79 -2.62 -0.97 -3.24
C ILE A 79 -1.41 -1.02 -2.30
N ASN A 80 -0.22 -1.30 -2.82
CA ASN A 80 0.97 -1.44 -1.99
C ASN A 80 1.31 -0.15 -1.23
N LYS A 81 1.02 1.04 -1.76
CA LYS A 81 1.20 2.30 -1.04
C LYS A 81 0.46 2.28 0.31
N PHE A 82 -0.83 1.96 0.30
CA PHE A 82 -1.62 1.89 1.54
C PHE A 82 -1.19 0.75 2.47
N ARG A 83 -0.81 -0.41 1.91
CA ARG A 83 -0.26 -1.51 2.70
C ARG A 83 1.01 -1.10 3.45
N ILE A 84 1.91 -0.38 2.78
CA ILE A 84 3.16 0.10 3.40
C ILE A 84 2.89 1.21 4.42
N GLU A 85 1.99 2.15 4.12
CA GLU A 85 1.59 3.19 5.07
C GLU A 85 1.05 2.59 6.38
N GLU A 86 0.23 1.55 6.32
CA GLU A 86 -0.23 0.87 7.53
C GLU A 86 0.88 0.03 8.19
N ALA A 87 1.76 -0.60 7.41
CA ALA A 87 2.90 -1.32 7.96
C ALA A 87 3.82 -0.39 8.76
N MET A 88 4.06 0.83 8.27
CA MET A 88 4.84 1.84 8.99
C MET A 88 4.24 2.14 10.36
N ALA A 89 2.92 2.33 10.44
CA ALA A 89 2.23 2.55 11.71
C ALA A 89 2.36 1.36 12.67
N ILE A 90 2.22 0.13 12.16
CA ILE A 90 2.37 -1.10 12.97
C ILE A 90 3.81 -1.25 13.48
N LEU A 91 4.81 -0.95 12.64
CA LEU A 91 6.22 -1.17 12.96
C LEU A 91 6.74 -0.27 14.08
N VAL A 92 6.13 0.90 14.32
CA VAL A 92 6.53 1.84 15.37
C VAL A 92 5.65 1.77 16.61
N ASP A 93 4.55 1.03 16.54
CA ASP A 93 3.64 0.85 17.66
C ASP A 93 4.16 -0.23 18.62
N ARG A 94 4.31 0.17 19.89
CA ARG A 94 4.85 -0.67 20.96
C ARG A 94 4.04 -1.94 21.20
N ARG A 95 2.73 -1.90 20.95
CA ARG A 95 1.83 -3.06 21.10
C ARG A 95 2.21 -4.18 20.14
N TYR A 96 2.89 -3.88 19.04
CA TYR A 96 3.25 -4.81 17.98
C TYR A 96 4.76 -5.07 17.86
N GLN A 97 5.57 -4.65 18.84
CA GLN A 97 7.04 -4.77 18.77
C GLN A 97 7.55 -6.19 18.58
N ASN A 98 6.85 -7.16 19.16
CA ASN A 98 7.23 -8.57 19.11
C ASN A 98 6.79 -9.28 17.82
N LEU A 99 6.05 -8.60 16.93
CA LEU A 99 5.65 -9.19 15.65
C LEU A 99 6.85 -9.38 14.73
N ARG A 100 6.94 -10.56 14.13
CA ARG A 100 7.86 -10.87 13.04
C ARG A 100 7.45 -10.11 11.77
N MET A 101 8.39 -9.94 10.85
CA MET A 101 8.11 -9.18 9.62
C MET A 101 7.12 -9.88 8.71
N GLU A 102 7.06 -11.21 8.77
CA GLU A 102 6.06 -12.06 8.12
C GLU A 102 4.66 -11.74 8.66
N GLU A 103 4.51 -11.62 9.98
CA GLU A 103 3.22 -11.31 10.61
C GLU A 103 2.74 -9.90 10.23
N VAL A 104 3.64 -8.92 10.22
CA VAL A 104 3.32 -7.56 9.74
C VAL A 104 2.94 -7.57 8.26
N SER A 105 3.68 -8.30 7.42
CA SER A 105 3.40 -8.48 6.00
C SER A 105 2.01 -9.05 5.76
N ASP A 106 1.64 -10.09 6.50
CA ASP A 106 0.34 -10.75 6.38
C ASP A 106 -0.79 -9.84 6.87
N MET A 107 -0.60 -9.12 7.98
CA MET A 107 -1.60 -8.19 8.54
C MET A 107 -1.96 -7.04 7.60
N VAL A 108 -1.02 -6.60 6.76
CA VAL A 108 -1.26 -5.52 5.78
C VAL A 108 -1.60 -6.06 4.39
N GLY A 109 -1.74 -7.39 4.23
CA GLY A 109 -2.28 -7.99 3.01
C GLY A 109 -1.27 -8.34 1.92
N PHE A 110 0.03 -8.43 2.23
CA PHE A 110 0.99 -8.98 1.26
C PHE A 110 0.86 -10.51 1.20
N ALA A 111 0.92 -11.07 -0.01
CA ALA A 111 0.90 -12.51 -0.21
C ALA A 111 2.21 -13.21 0.16
N ASN A 112 3.33 -12.47 0.20
CA ASN A 112 4.64 -13.01 0.53
C ASN A 112 5.61 -11.91 1.02
N ARG A 113 6.59 -12.34 1.82
CA ARG A 113 7.61 -11.46 2.42
C ARG A 113 8.47 -10.73 1.38
N GLN A 114 8.80 -11.38 0.26
CA GLN A 114 9.65 -10.79 -0.77
C GLN A 114 9.01 -9.54 -1.38
N SER A 115 7.72 -9.62 -1.67
CA SER A 115 6.92 -8.52 -2.24
C SER A 115 6.71 -7.39 -1.24
N PHE A 116 6.55 -7.72 0.05
CA PHE A 116 6.52 -6.74 1.13
C PHE A 116 7.83 -5.96 1.21
N TYR A 117 8.97 -6.64 1.32
CA TYR A 117 10.29 -5.99 1.41
C TYR A 117 10.59 -5.14 0.18
N ALA A 118 10.33 -5.65 -1.03
CA ALA A 118 10.55 -4.91 -2.26
C ALA A 118 9.69 -3.65 -2.34
N SER A 119 8.40 -3.74 -1.95
CA SER A 119 7.49 -2.59 -1.95
C SER A 119 7.86 -1.56 -0.89
N PHE A 120 8.23 -2.02 0.31
CA PHE A 120 8.66 -1.16 1.41
C PHE A 120 9.93 -0.40 1.01
N TYR A 121 10.95 -1.10 0.49
CA TYR A 121 12.20 -0.47 0.07
C TYR A 121 12.00 0.50 -1.10
N LYS A 122 11.11 0.17 -2.05
CA LYS A 122 10.78 1.08 -3.16
C LYS A 122 10.20 2.40 -2.67
N LEU A 123 9.33 2.36 -1.65
CA LEU A 123 8.65 3.54 -1.12
C LEU A 123 9.52 4.32 -0.11
N MET A 124 10.16 3.61 0.81
CA MET A 124 10.84 4.19 1.97
C MET A 124 12.36 4.29 1.83
N ARG A 125 12.94 3.67 0.79
CA ARG A 125 14.40 3.57 0.58
C ARG A 125 15.17 2.94 1.75
N MET A 126 14.48 2.15 2.56
CA MET A 126 15.02 1.35 3.65
C MET A 126 14.17 0.11 3.86
N THR A 127 14.68 -0.89 4.55
CA THR A 127 13.95 -2.11 4.87
C THR A 127 12.97 -1.91 6.03
N PRO A 128 11.91 -2.74 6.14
CA PRO A 128 10.99 -2.71 7.29
C PRO A 128 11.69 -2.82 8.66
N ARG A 129 12.78 -3.59 8.71
CA ARG A 129 13.58 -3.79 9.93
C ARG A 129 14.36 -2.53 10.30
N GLU A 130 15.02 -1.91 9.33
CA GLU A 130 15.74 -0.64 9.54
C GLU A 130 14.76 0.44 9.98
N TYR A 131 13.59 0.53 9.33
CA TYR A 131 12.54 1.47 9.69
C TYR A 131 12.10 1.31 11.16
N ARG A 132 11.83 0.06 11.59
CA ARG A 132 11.48 -0.26 12.99
C ARG A 132 12.57 0.18 13.97
N LEU A 133 13.83 -0.17 13.71
CA LEU A 133 14.95 0.15 14.61
C LEU A 133 15.17 1.66 14.73
N GLN A 134 15.15 2.38 13.60
CA GLN A 134 15.39 3.82 13.57
C GLN A 134 14.33 4.60 14.36
N HIS A 135 13.05 4.25 14.19
CA HIS A 135 11.95 5.01 14.80
C HIS A 135 11.71 4.67 16.27
N LEU A 136 12.04 3.45 16.70
CA LEU A 136 12.00 3.09 18.12
C LEU A 136 13.17 3.71 18.92
N ALA A 137 14.34 3.89 18.30
CA ALA A 137 15.49 4.54 18.94
C ALA A 137 15.29 6.04 19.15
N GLN A 138 14.54 6.70 18.27
CA GLN A 138 14.27 8.15 18.32
C GLN A 138 13.20 8.54 19.35
N HIS A 139 12.40 7.58 19.84
CA HIS A 139 11.39 7.80 20.87
C HIS A 139 11.64 6.87 22.07
N PRO A 140 12.73 7.11 22.85
CA PRO A 140 12.91 6.40 24.11
C PRO A 140 11.68 6.68 24.98
N ALA A 141 11.16 5.63 25.60
CA ALA A 141 9.97 5.71 26.44
C ALA A 141 10.09 6.87 27.43
N GLU A 142 9.06 7.73 27.50
CA GLU A 142 8.72 8.29 28.79
C GLU A 142 8.61 7.10 29.75
N LYS A 143 9.54 7.06 30.71
CA LYS A 143 9.54 6.06 31.77
C LYS A 143 8.17 6.19 32.43
N VAL A 144 7.29 5.22 32.18
CA VAL A 144 6.09 5.05 32.99
C VAL A 144 6.60 4.85 34.41
N LYS A 145 6.56 5.91 35.21
CA LYS A 145 6.76 5.86 36.65
C LYS A 145 5.69 4.90 37.17
N GLN A 146 6.09 3.66 37.38
CA GLN A 146 5.42 2.83 38.38
C GLN A 146 5.78 3.48 39.72
N ASP A 147 4.97 4.45 40.13
CA ASP A 147 4.86 4.78 41.55
C ASP A 147 4.33 3.52 42.23
N LYS A 148 5.28 2.76 42.78
CA LYS A 148 5.03 1.81 43.84
C LYS A 148 4.31 2.58 44.94
N LYS A 149 2.99 2.43 45.04
CA LYS A 149 2.30 2.55 46.32
C LYS A 149 2.87 1.49 47.24
N SER A 150 3.92 1.85 47.98
CA SER A 150 4.38 1.16 49.16
C SER A 150 3.97 2.00 50.36
N HIS A 151 3.09 1.40 51.17
CA HIS A 151 2.65 1.77 52.52
C HIS A 151 1.86 3.08 52.69
#